data_AF-A0A1V9Y3U2-F1
#
_entry.id   AF-A0A1V9Y3U2-F1
#
_cell.length_a   1.000
_cell.length_b   1.000
_cell.length_c   1.000
_cell.angle_alpha   90.00
_cell.angle_beta   90.00
_cell.angle_gamma   90.00
#
_symmetry.space_group_name_H-M   'P 1'
#
loop_
_entity.id
_entity.type
_entity.pdbx_description
1 polymer ?
#
loop_
_entity_poly.entity_id
_entity_poly.type
_entity_poly.pdbx_seq_one_letter_code
_entity_poly.pdbx_strand_id
1 'polypeptide(L)'
;MASNGEIQTALAKSEVTRKKIQKKELDDQKMNFRAHECKVTRRKPFQPVLPHNFTIPDDVVLHSTTRARQRRKFDDFLDEKNKERMKLAEEERLRRREAEKEELRVYRQKLEFRARPVPYGPVSEPYRVQPSTKDLTVPATPTVLKRSNSK
;
A
#
# COMPACT_ATOMS: atom_id res chain seq x y z
N MET A 1 12.19 87.00 -96.82
CA MET A 1 10.75 86.95 -97.12
C MET A 1 10.30 85.50 -96.93
N ALA A 2 9.66 85.17 -95.81
CA ALA A 2 9.19 83.81 -95.56
C ALA A 2 8.13 83.43 -96.60
N SER A 3 8.18 82.20 -97.11
CA SER A 3 7.27 81.76 -98.18
C SER A 3 5.86 81.56 -97.62
N ASN A 4 4.82 81.89 -98.40
CA ASN A 4 3.42 81.78 -97.97
C ASN A 4 3.03 80.37 -97.47
N GLY A 5 3.75 79.32 -97.87
CA GLY A 5 3.54 77.94 -97.39
C GLY A 5 4.02 77.69 -95.95
N GLU A 6 5.10 78.35 -95.51
CA GLU A 6 5.62 78.21 -94.13
C GLU A 6 4.67 78.86 -93.11
N ILE A 7 4.05 79.98 -93.48
CA ILE A 7 3.06 80.68 -92.64
C ILE A 7 1.80 79.83 -92.49
N GLN A 8 1.31 79.20 -93.57
CA GLN A 8 0.13 78.33 -93.52
C GLN A 8 0.36 77.07 -92.68
N THR A 9 1.55 76.45 -92.78
CA THR A 9 1.86 75.25 -91.97
C THR A 9 2.05 75.59 -90.49
N ALA A 10 2.62 76.75 -90.15
CA ALA A 10 2.72 77.23 -88.78
C ALA A 10 1.33 77.52 -88.18
N LEU A 11 0.43 78.16 -88.93
CA LEU A 11 -0.95 78.40 -88.53
C LEU A 11 -1.70 77.08 -88.30
N ALA A 12 -1.61 76.12 -89.22
CA ALA A 12 -2.24 74.80 -89.07
C ALA A 12 -1.73 74.04 -87.83
N LYS A 13 -0.42 74.06 -87.57
CA LYS A 13 0.16 73.45 -86.36
C LYS A 13 -0.32 74.15 -85.08
N SER A 14 -0.46 75.48 -85.09
CA SER A 14 -0.97 76.26 -83.96
C SER A 14 -2.45 76.00 -83.65
N GLU A 15 -3.27 75.72 -84.67
CA GLU A 15 -4.66 75.34 -84.49
C GLU A 15 -4.82 73.94 -83.91
N VAL A 16 -3.98 72.99 -84.34
CA VAL A 16 -3.98 71.63 -83.80
C VAL A 16 -3.58 71.62 -82.32
N THR A 17 -2.57 72.40 -81.92
CA THR A 17 -2.19 72.53 -80.52
C THR A 17 -3.28 73.20 -79.69
N ARG A 18 -3.93 74.27 -80.19
CA ARG A 18 -5.08 74.90 -79.53
C ARG A 18 -6.24 73.94 -79.32
N LYS A 19 -6.62 73.16 -80.35
CA LYS A 19 -7.66 72.13 -80.23
C LYS A 19 -7.30 71.04 -79.23
N LYS A 20 -6.01 70.65 -79.15
CA LYS A 20 -5.53 69.64 -78.19
C LYS A 20 -5.55 70.14 -76.75
N ILE A 21 -5.25 71.41 -76.51
CA ILE A 21 -5.32 72.04 -75.18
C ILE A 21 -6.78 72.15 -74.74
N GLN A 22 -7.67 72.66 -75.59
CA GLN A 22 -9.10 72.77 -75.27
C GLN A 22 -9.74 71.40 -74.98
N LYS A 23 -9.34 70.35 -75.72
CA LYS A 23 -9.84 68.99 -75.45
C LYS A 23 -9.37 68.47 -74.09
N LYS A 24 -8.11 68.72 -73.71
CA LYS A 24 -7.59 68.34 -72.39
C LYS A 24 -8.31 69.09 -71.27
N GLU A 25 -8.53 70.39 -71.40
CA GLU A 25 -9.27 71.18 -70.40
C GLU A 25 -10.72 70.65 -70.21
N LEU A 26 -11.38 70.24 -71.29
CA LEU A 26 -12.72 69.63 -71.22
C LEU A 26 -12.70 68.23 -70.58
N ASP A 27 -11.68 67.43 -70.85
CA ASP A 27 -11.54 66.09 -70.27
C ASP A 27 -11.17 66.18 -68.77
N ASP A 28 -10.32 67.14 -68.39
CA ASP A 28 -9.96 67.42 -67.00
C ASP A 28 -11.17 67.95 -66.20
N GLN A 29 -12.03 68.77 -66.81
CA GLN A 29 -13.31 69.20 -66.20
C GLN A 29 -14.32 68.05 -66.04
N LYS A 30 -14.23 66.99 -66.85
CA LYS A 30 -15.11 65.82 -66.76
C LYS A 30 -14.66 64.82 -65.69
N MET A 31 -13.39 64.81 -65.33
CA MET A 31 -12.83 63.92 -64.32
C MET A 31 -12.92 64.54 -62.93
N ASN A 32 -14.14 64.64 -62.39
CA ASN A 32 -14.34 64.93 -60.98
C ASN A 32 -13.85 63.74 -60.14
N PHE A 33 -12.56 63.73 -59.80
CA PHE A 33 -11.99 62.72 -58.91
C PHE A 33 -12.73 62.77 -57.56
N ARG A 34 -13.41 61.68 -57.22
CA ARG A 34 -14.00 61.48 -55.90
C ARG A 34 -13.36 60.25 -55.29
N ALA A 35 -12.56 60.47 -54.25
CA ALA A 35 -11.99 59.37 -53.48
C ALA A 35 -13.13 58.54 -52.87
N HIS A 36 -13.08 57.21 -53.07
CA HIS A 36 -13.98 56.31 -52.37
C HIS A 36 -13.66 56.30 -50.88
N GLU A 37 -14.71 56.22 -50.06
CA GLU A 37 -14.56 56.17 -48.61
C GLU A 37 -13.77 54.92 -48.16
N CYS A 38 -12.81 55.12 -47.24
CA CYS A 38 -11.98 54.05 -46.70
C CYS A 38 -12.78 53.17 -45.71
N LYS A 39 -13.46 52.14 -46.24
CA LYS A 39 -14.31 51.21 -45.48
C LYS A 39 -13.55 50.41 -44.41
N VAL A 40 -12.22 50.33 -44.46
CA VAL A 40 -11.39 49.56 -43.53
C VAL A 40 -11.38 50.19 -42.14
N THR A 41 -11.42 51.53 -42.04
CA THR A 41 -11.41 52.26 -40.77
C THR A 41 -12.65 52.03 -39.90
N ARG A 42 -13.79 51.70 -40.52
CA ARG A 42 -15.07 51.44 -39.84
C ARG A 42 -15.32 49.97 -39.54
N ARG A 43 -14.50 49.06 -40.08
CA ARG A 43 -14.63 47.63 -39.80
C ARG A 43 -14.04 47.35 -38.43
N LYS A 44 -14.79 46.59 -37.63
CA LYS A 44 -14.23 46.02 -36.40
C LYS A 44 -12.98 45.21 -36.76
N PRO A 45 -11.93 45.23 -35.92
CA PRO A 45 -10.77 44.39 -36.16
C PRO A 45 -11.20 42.94 -36.26
N PHE A 46 -10.46 42.16 -37.06
CA PHE A 46 -10.67 40.72 -37.12
C PHE A 46 -10.51 40.13 -35.71
N GLN A 47 -11.53 39.41 -35.26
CA GLN A 47 -11.50 38.64 -34.02
C GLN A 47 -11.47 37.16 -34.39
N PRO A 48 -10.34 36.47 -34.23
CA PRO A 48 -10.30 35.03 -34.46
C PRO A 48 -11.19 34.33 -33.43
N VAL A 49 -12.21 33.62 -33.92
CA VAL A 49 -13.03 32.74 -33.09
C VAL A 49 -12.41 31.36 -33.16
N LEU A 50 -11.85 30.89 -32.04
CA LEU A 50 -11.38 29.51 -31.91
C LEU A 50 -12.59 28.62 -31.61
N PRO A 51 -12.97 27.65 -32.47
CA PRO A 51 -14.01 26.70 -32.13
C PRO A 51 -13.53 25.86 -30.94
N HIS A 52 -14.29 25.92 -29.85
CA HIS A 52 -13.97 25.17 -28.63
C HIS A 52 -14.41 23.71 -28.81
N ASN A 53 -13.58 22.95 -29.51
CA ASN A 53 -13.75 21.51 -29.63
C ASN A 53 -13.24 20.90 -28.32
N PHE A 54 -14.16 20.54 -27.41
CA PHE A 54 -13.79 19.78 -26.23
C PHE A 54 -13.31 18.39 -26.66
N THR A 55 -12.04 18.07 -26.38
CA THR A 55 -11.53 16.71 -26.56
C THR A 55 -12.15 15.81 -25.50
N ILE A 56 -12.81 14.73 -25.93
CA ILE A 56 -13.28 13.67 -25.02
C ILE A 56 -12.06 12.80 -24.69
N PRO A 57 -11.73 12.59 -23.40
CA PRO A 57 -10.63 11.71 -23.03
C PRO A 57 -10.96 10.26 -23.40
N ASP A 58 -9.97 9.54 -23.92
CA ASP A 58 -10.10 8.13 -24.18
C ASP A 58 -10.22 7.33 -22.87
N ASP A 59 -10.98 6.24 -22.90
CA ASP A 59 -11.08 5.31 -21.78
C ASP A 59 -9.83 4.41 -21.73
N VAL A 60 -8.80 4.90 -21.03
CA VAL A 60 -7.52 4.20 -20.89
C VAL A 60 -7.46 3.44 -19.57
N VAL A 61 -7.27 2.12 -19.67
CA VAL A 61 -7.02 1.27 -18.50
C VAL A 61 -5.58 1.48 -18.04
N LEU A 62 -5.42 2.14 -16.89
CA LEU A 62 -4.12 2.32 -16.28
C LEU A 62 -3.57 1.00 -15.74
N HIS A 63 -2.32 0.67 -16.03
CA HIS A 63 -1.67 -0.52 -15.47
C HIS A 63 -1.55 -0.47 -13.94
N SER A 64 -1.48 0.74 -13.36
CA SER A 64 -1.47 0.93 -11.91
C SER A 64 -2.74 0.41 -11.24
N THR A 65 -3.93 0.66 -11.83
CA THR A 65 -5.20 0.19 -11.28
C THR A 65 -5.31 -1.32 -11.37
N THR A 66 -4.86 -1.89 -12.50
CA THR A 66 -4.77 -3.34 -12.69
C THR A 66 -3.84 -3.99 -11.65
N ARG A 67 -2.64 -3.42 -11.45
CA ARG A 67 -1.66 -3.91 -10.48
C ARG A 67 -2.16 -3.80 -9.04
N ALA A 68 -2.82 -2.70 -8.67
CA ALA A 68 -3.41 -2.52 -7.36
C ALA A 68 -4.48 -3.61 -7.07
N ARG A 69 -5.32 -3.92 -8.06
CA ARG A 69 -6.32 -4.99 -7.94
C ARG A 69 -5.67 -6.37 -7.78
N GLN A 70 -4.62 -6.67 -8.55
CA GLN A 70 -3.87 -7.91 -8.41
C GLN A 70 -3.20 -8.00 -7.03
N ARG A 71 -2.62 -6.91 -6.56
CA ARG A 71 -1.94 -6.86 -5.27
C ARG A 71 -2.91 -7.12 -4.12
N ARG A 72 -4.09 -6.49 -4.15
CA ARG A 72 -5.15 -6.75 -3.16
C ARG A 72 -5.52 -8.23 -3.07
N LYS A 73 -5.75 -8.89 -4.22
CA LYS A 73 -6.05 -10.33 -4.25
C LYS A 73 -4.92 -11.19 -3.65
N PHE A 74 -3.67 -10.80 -3.90
CA PHE A 74 -2.52 -11.50 -3.36
C PHE A 74 -2.37 -11.32 -1.85
N ASP A 75 -2.57 -10.09 -1.37
CA ASP A 75 -2.53 -9.78 0.07
C ASP A 75 -3.68 -10.51 0.79
N ASP A 76 -4.89 -10.51 0.24
CA ASP A 76 -6.05 -11.27 0.76
C ASP A 76 -5.73 -12.78 0.88
N PHE A 77 -5.09 -13.36 -0.15
CA PHE A 77 -4.66 -14.76 -0.16
C PHE A 77 -3.61 -15.06 0.92
N LEU A 78 -2.63 -14.17 1.10
CA LEU A 78 -1.62 -14.32 2.15
C LEU A 78 -2.24 -14.26 3.54
N ASP A 79 -3.16 -13.34 3.77
CA ASP A 79 -3.87 -13.20 5.04
C ASP A 79 -4.67 -14.46 5.37
N GLU A 80 -5.36 -15.03 4.39
CA GLU A 80 -6.09 -16.29 4.56
C GLU A 80 -5.15 -17.45 4.91
N LYS A 81 -4.04 -17.62 4.17
CA LYS A 81 -3.03 -18.65 4.45
C LYS A 81 -2.39 -18.48 5.83
N ASN A 82 -2.12 -17.25 6.25
CA ASN A 82 -1.58 -16.98 7.58
C ASN A 82 -2.59 -17.32 8.67
N LYS A 83 -3.87 -16.98 8.49
CA LYS A 83 -4.95 -17.35 9.43
C LYS A 83 -5.08 -18.87 9.56
N GLU A 84 -5.03 -19.61 8.46
CA GLU A 84 -5.05 -21.08 8.47
C GLU A 84 -3.87 -21.65 9.26
N ARG A 85 -2.64 -21.17 9.00
CA ARG A 85 -1.44 -21.61 9.72
C ARG A 85 -1.52 -21.32 11.21
N MET A 86 -2.02 -20.15 11.59
CA MET A 86 -2.17 -19.76 13.00
C MET A 86 -3.18 -20.65 13.71
N LYS A 87 -4.32 -20.95 13.08
CA LYS A 87 -5.33 -21.87 13.63
C LYS A 87 -4.75 -23.27 13.86
N LEU A 88 -4.07 -23.83 12.85
CA LEU A 88 -3.48 -25.16 12.96
C LEU A 88 -2.41 -25.22 14.06
N ALA A 89 -1.55 -24.20 14.15
CA ALA A 89 -0.55 -24.10 15.21
C ALA A 89 -1.19 -23.98 16.61
N GLU A 90 -2.31 -23.29 16.73
CA GLU A 90 -3.05 -23.17 17.99
C GLU A 90 -3.69 -24.51 18.39
N GLU A 91 -4.34 -25.20 17.45
CA GLU A 91 -4.92 -26.53 17.66
C GLU A 91 -3.85 -27.56 18.07
N GLU A 92 -2.70 -27.57 17.39
CA GLU A 92 -1.59 -28.46 17.75
C GLU A 92 -1.05 -28.15 19.14
N ARG A 93 -0.90 -26.86 19.49
CA ARG A 93 -0.46 -26.44 20.83
C ARG A 93 -1.45 -26.87 21.90
N LEU A 94 -2.76 -26.77 21.63
CA LEU A 94 -3.80 -27.20 22.55
C LEU A 94 -3.75 -28.73 22.75
N ARG A 95 -3.70 -29.49 21.65
CA ARG A 95 -3.60 -30.95 21.68
C ARG A 95 -2.37 -31.42 22.46
N ARG A 96 -1.23 -30.76 22.26
CA ARG A 96 0.01 -31.08 22.98
C ARG A 96 -0.12 -30.81 24.48
N ARG A 97 -0.71 -29.67 24.86
CA ARG A 97 -0.97 -29.36 26.28
C ARG A 97 -1.93 -30.35 26.94
N GLU A 98 -2.92 -30.83 26.21
CA GLU A 98 -3.86 -31.86 26.71
C GLU A 98 -3.14 -33.19 26.92
N ALA A 99 -2.35 -33.64 25.93
CA ALA A 99 -1.53 -34.84 26.06
C ALA A 99 -0.55 -34.76 27.24
N GLU A 100 0.15 -33.63 27.40
CA GLU A 100 1.06 -33.40 28.52
C GLU A 100 0.32 -33.46 29.87
N LYS A 101 -0.90 -32.91 29.95
CA LYS A 101 -1.74 -32.99 31.17
C LYS A 101 -2.16 -34.42 31.49
N GLU A 102 -2.54 -35.20 30.48
CA GLU A 102 -2.92 -36.61 30.66
C GLU A 102 -1.73 -37.46 31.10
N GLU A 103 -0.57 -37.30 30.46
CA GLU A 103 0.67 -37.97 30.86
C GLU A 103 1.03 -37.65 32.32
N LEU A 104 0.92 -36.38 32.71
CA LEU A 104 1.21 -35.95 34.07
C LEU A 104 0.19 -36.52 35.08
N ARG A 105 -1.08 -36.66 34.69
CA ARG A 105 -2.10 -37.31 35.51
C ARG A 105 -1.80 -38.80 35.71
N VAL A 106 -1.45 -39.52 34.64
CA VAL A 106 -1.06 -40.94 34.70
C VAL A 106 0.20 -41.12 35.55
N TYR A 107 1.19 -40.24 35.38
CA TYR A 107 2.41 -40.26 36.18
C TYR A 107 2.12 -40.07 37.67
N ARG A 108 1.29 -39.07 38.02
CA ARG A 108 0.84 -38.87 39.41
C ARG A 108 0.12 -40.08 39.97
N GLN A 109 -0.78 -40.70 39.20
CA GLN A 109 -1.49 -41.91 39.63
C GLN A 109 -0.54 -43.09 39.88
N LYS A 110 0.54 -43.23 39.08
CA LYS A 110 1.57 -44.25 39.31
C LYS A 110 2.40 -43.99 40.57
N LEU A 111 2.60 -42.72 40.94
CA LEU A 111 3.31 -42.33 42.15
C LEU A 111 2.44 -42.43 43.42
N GLU A 112 1.12 -42.51 43.29
CA GLU A 112 0.24 -42.70 44.44
C GLU A 112 0.58 -44.02 45.16
N PHE A 113 1.09 -43.89 46.38
CA PHE A 113 1.33 -45.05 47.24
C PHE A 113 0.00 -45.72 47.59
N ARG A 114 -0.15 -46.98 47.15
CA ARG A 114 -1.27 -47.85 47.57
C ARG A 114 -0.76 -48.78 48.66
N ALA A 115 -1.19 -48.52 49.89
CA ALA A 115 -0.91 -49.40 51.02
C ALA A 115 -1.36 -50.83 50.69
N ARG A 116 -0.48 -51.81 50.92
CA ARG A 116 -0.86 -53.21 50.78
C ARG A 116 -1.91 -53.54 51.85
N PRO A 117 -3.01 -54.23 51.50
CA PRO A 117 -3.96 -54.68 52.51
C PRO A 117 -3.24 -55.57 53.51
N VAL A 118 -3.61 -55.45 54.79
CA VAL A 118 -3.09 -56.32 55.85
C VAL A 118 -3.46 -57.76 55.45
N PRO A 119 -2.49 -58.68 55.37
CA PRO A 119 -2.79 -60.06 54.98
C PRO A 119 -3.76 -60.67 55.99
N TYR A 120 -4.95 -61.05 55.52
CA TYR A 120 -5.92 -61.82 56.30
C TYR A 120 -5.36 -63.23 56.50
N GLY A 121 -4.68 -63.42 57.62
CA GLY A 121 -4.05 -64.69 58.03
C GLY A 121 -3.61 -64.61 59.49
N PRO A 122 -2.94 -65.62 60.05
CA PRO A 122 -2.52 -65.66 61.45
C PRO A 122 -1.57 -64.50 61.85
N VAL A 123 -1.05 -63.75 60.87
CA VAL A 123 -0.23 -62.54 61.04
C VAL A 123 -1.06 -61.29 61.36
N SER A 124 -2.39 -61.34 61.16
CA SER A 124 -3.33 -60.26 61.47
C SER A 124 -3.72 -60.21 62.96
N GLU A 125 -3.35 -61.21 63.75
CA GLU A 125 -3.59 -61.16 65.19
C GLU A 125 -2.71 -60.05 65.81
N PRO A 126 -3.29 -59.16 66.63
CA PRO A 126 -2.48 -58.17 67.34
C PRO A 126 -1.40 -58.90 68.14
N TYR A 127 -0.15 -58.45 67.99
CA TYR A 127 1.01 -59.07 68.63
C TYR A 127 0.75 -59.28 70.13
N ARG A 128 0.74 -60.53 70.56
CA ARG A 128 0.65 -60.91 71.97
C ARG A 128 2.04 -61.18 72.50
N VAL A 129 2.44 -60.39 73.48
CA VAL A 129 3.72 -60.57 74.18
C VAL A 129 3.70 -61.94 74.85
N GLN A 130 4.64 -62.80 74.48
CA GLN A 130 4.82 -64.09 75.14
C GLN A 130 5.73 -63.91 76.36
N PRO A 131 5.43 -64.57 77.49
CA PRO A 131 6.31 -64.53 78.65
C PRO A 131 7.69 -65.07 78.26
N SER A 132 8.74 -64.37 78.67
CA SER A 132 10.11 -64.81 78.50
C SER A 132 10.36 -66.07 79.32
N THR A 133 10.88 -67.13 78.68
CA THR A 133 11.45 -68.31 79.36
C THR A 133 12.84 -68.07 79.92
N LYS A 134 13.45 -66.92 79.64
CA LYS A 134 14.75 -66.55 80.21
C LYS A 134 14.57 -66.10 81.64
N ASP A 135 15.40 -66.63 82.53
CA ASP A 135 15.50 -66.17 83.90
C ASP A 135 15.88 -64.69 83.96
N LEU A 136 15.34 -64.00 84.98
CA LEU A 136 15.72 -62.64 85.28
C LEU A 136 17.24 -62.58 85.50
N THR A 137 17.91 -61.77 84.67
CA THR A 137 19.35 -61.60 84.78
C THR A 137 19.67 -60.97 86.14
N VAL A 138 20.34 -61.73 87.01
CA VAL A 138 20.86 -61.21 88.28
C VAL A 138 22.11 -60.39 87.97
N PRO A 139 22.13 -59.08 88.29
CA PRO A 139 23.31 -58.27 88.03
C PRO A 139 24.48 -58.81 88.86
N ALA A 140 25.64 -59.00 88.22
CA ALA A 140 26.86 -59.33 88.95
C ALA A 140 27.21 -58.17 89.89
N THR A 141 27.21 -58.44 91.20
CA THR A 141 27.65 -57.45 92.19
C THR A 141 29.13 -57.16 91.96
N PRO A 142 29.55 -55.89 91.84
CA PRO A 142 30.95 -55.56 91.60
C PRO A 142 31.80 -56.02 92.79
N THR A 143 32.86 -56.78 92.49
CA THR A 143 33.86 -57.18 93.49
C THR A 143 34.70 -55.95 93.86
N VAL A 144 34.49 -55.40 95.05
CA VAL A 144 35.33 -54.31 95.57
C VAL A 144 36.68 -54.90 95.96
N LEU A 145 37.69 -54.70 95.11
CA LEU A 145 39.08 -55.04 95.42
C LEU A 145 39.56 -54.15 96.58
N LYS A 146 39.89 -54.76 97.72
CA LYS A 146 40.53 -54.06 98.84
C LYS A 146 41.92 -53.60 98.38
N ARG A 147 42.17 -52.28 98.42
CA ARG A 147 43.51 -51.73 98.17
C ARG A 147 44.46 -52.24 99.26
N SER A 148 45.47 -53.02 98.88
CA SER A 148 46.61 -53.29 99.75
C SER A 148 47.45 -52.02 99.82
N ASN A 149 47.39 -51.32 100.95
CA ASN A 149 48.35 -50.26 101.24
C ASN A 149 49.71 -50.92 101.52
N SER A 150 50.55 -51.11 100.49
CA SER A 150 51.98 -51.34 100.72
C SER A 150 52.61 -49.99 101.09
N LYS A 151 53.16 -49.94 102.30
CA LYS A 151 54.05 -48.86 102.76
C LYS A 151 55.37 -48.88 101.99
#